data_AF-A0A961PHL3-F1
#
_entry.id   AF-A0A961PHL3-F1
#
_cell.length_a   1.000
_cell.length_b   1.000
_cell.length_c   1.000
_cell.angle_alpha   90.00
_cell.angle_beta   90.00
_cell.angle_gamma   90.00
#
_symmetry.space_group_name_H-M   'P 1'
#
loop_
_entity.id
_entity.type
_entity.pdbx_description
1 polymer ?
#
loop_
_entity_poly.entity_id
_entity_poly.type
_entity_poly.pdbx_seq_one_letter_code
_entity_poly.pdbx_strand_id
1 'polypeptide(L)' 'GKEVLAVVNFPPRQIGKFMSEALVLGLPDDNGEVVLITPDKDVPDGGRMF' A
#
# COMPACT_ATOMS: atom_id res chain seq x y z
N GLY A 1 13.65 -0.38 4.67
CA GLY A 1 12.23 -0.02 4.92
C GLY A 1 11.41 -1.29 5.04
N LYS A 2 10.09 -1.21 5.09
CA LYS A 2 9.20 -2.36 4.91
C LYS A 2 8.62 -2.31 3.49
N GLU A 3 8.67 -3.42 2.76
CA GLU A 3 8.04 -3.54 1.44
C GLU A 3 6.52 -3.62 1.59
N VAL A 4 5.81 -2.92 0.69
CA VAL A 4 4.34 -2.87 0.67
C VAL A 4 3.83 -2.93 -0.76
N LEU A 5 2.60 -3.39 -0.92
CA LEU A 5 1.88 -3.27 -2.18
C LEU A 5 1.06 -1.99 -2.18
N ALA A 6 0.98 -1.31 -3.34
CA ALA A 6 0.20 -0.10 -3.48
C ALA A 6 -0.41 0.03 -4.88
N VAL A 7 -1.58 0.68 -4.96
CA VAL A 7 -2.14 1.17 -6.22
C VAL A 7 -1.55 2.55 -6.48
N VAL A 8 -0.89 2.71 -7.63
CA VAL A 8 -0.10 3.92 -7.97
C VAL A 8 -0.69 4.76 -9.11
N ASN A 9 -1.85 4.36 -9.65
CA ASN A 9 -2.48 5.02 -10.79
C ASN A 9 -3.84 5.67 -10.46
N PHE A 10 -4.13 5.85 -9.17
CA PHE A 10 -5.30 6.64 -8.78
C PHE A 10 -5.00 8.14 -8.93
N PRO A 11 -6.03 8.96 -9.23
CA PRO A 11 -5.91 10.40 -9.07
C PRO A 11 -5.44 10.74 -7.64
N PRO A 12 -4.58 11.75 -7.45
CA PRO A 12 -4.14 12.16 -6.12
C PRO A 12 -5.32 12.43 -5.19
N ARG A 13 -5.22 11.96 -3.94
CA ARG A 13 -6.28 12.07 -2.94
C ARG A 13 -5.85 13.02 -1.82
N GLN A 14 -6.62 14.08 -1.61
CA GLN A 14 -6.44 14.99 -0.47
C GLN A 14 -6.87 14.31 0.84
N ILE A 15 -5.96 14.25 1.82
CA ILE A 15 -6.18 13.73 3.17
C ILE A 15 -5.75 14.80 4.18
N GLY A 16 -6.71 15.57 4.68
CA GLY A 16 -6.41 16.73 5.54
C GLY A 16 -5.54 17.74 4.79
N LYS A 17 -4.29 17.95 5.23
CA LYS A 17 -3.30 18.83 4.58
C LYS A 17 -2.34 18.11 3.65
N PHE A 18 -2.44 16.78 3.54
CA PHE A 18 -1.55 15.94 2.75
C PHE A 18 -2.21 15.52 1.44
N MET A 19 -1.45 15.47 0.35
CA MET A 19 -1.91 14.94 -0.93
C MET A 19 -1.28 13.57 -1.16
N SER A 20 -2.09 12.51 -1.16
CA SER A 20 -1.63 11.13 -1.37
C SER A 20 -1.64 10.78 -2.85
N GLU A 21 -0.52 10.28 -3.38
CA GLU A 21 -0.40 9.85 -4.79
C GLU A 21 -0.52 8.33 -4.96
N ALA A 22 -0.58 7.59 -3.85
CA ALA A 22 -0.73 6.13 -3.86
C ALA A 22 -1.69 5.66 -2.75
N LEU A 23 -2.23 4.45 -2.92
CA LEU A 23 -2.99 3.73 -1.90
C LEU A 23 -2.22 2.48 -1.48
N VAL A 24 -1.69 2.47 -0.26
CA VAL A 24 -1.04 1.28 0.32
C VAL A 24 -2.10 0.25 0.71
N LEU A 25 -1.88 -1.02 0.35
CA LEU A 25 -2.82 -2.12 0.53
C LEU A 25 -2.65 -2.81 1.90
N GLY A 26 -3.78 -3.12 2.53
CA GLY A 26 -3.85 -3.83 3.81
C GLY A 26 -5.19 -4.53 4.00
N LEU A 27 -5.24 -5.42 4.97
CA LEU A 27 -6.43 -6.18 5.39
C LEU A 27 -6.66 -5.94 6.88
N PRO A 28 -7.91 -5.90 7.36
CA PRO A 28 -8.18 -5.85 8.80
C PRO A 28 -7.80 -7.19 9.47
N ASP A 29 -7.23 -7.13 10.66
CA ASP A 29 -7.14 -8.29 11.56
C ASP A 29 -8.43 -8.49 12.38
N ASP A 30 -8.42 -9.46 13.29
CA ASP A 30 -9.56 -9.77 14.17
C ASP A 30 -9.95 -8.61 15.10
N ASN A 31 -9.08 -7.62 15.30
CA ASN A 31 -9.34 -6.41 16.09
C ASN A 31 -9.76 -5.21 15.21
N GLY A 32 -9.80 -5.39 13.88
CA GLY A 32 -10.08 -4.31 12.92
C GLY A 32 -8.86 -3.42 12.61
N GLU A 33 -7.67 -3.80 13.07
CA GLU A 33 -6.43 -3.07 12.79
C GLU A 33 -5.87 -3.45 11.42
N VAL A 34 -5.20 -2.50 10.76
CA VAL A 34 -4.72 -2.72 9.39
C VAL A 34 -3.40 -3.49 9.38
N VAL A 35 -3.42 -4.69 8.80
CA VAL A 35 -2.24 -5.49 8.47
C VAL A 35 -1.83 -5.22 7.03
N LEU A 36 -0.59 -4.75 6.83
CA LEU A 36 -0.05 -4.44 5.50
C LEU A 36 0.22 -5.72 4.69
N ILE A 37 -0.16 -5.70 3.42
CA ILE A 37 0.22 -6.73 2.45
C ILE A 37 1.68 -6.52 2.05
N THR A 38 2.46 -7.59 2.07
CA THR A 38 3.90 -7.61 1.75
C THR A 38 4.20 -8.86 0.92
N PRO A 39 5.14 -8.81 -0.03
CA PRO A 39 5.55 -10.01 -0.75
C PRO A 39 6.19 -11.04 0.21
N ASP A 40 6.07 -12.32 -0.11
CA ASP A 40 6.65 -13.41 0.68
C ASP A 40 8.16 -13.56 0.50
N LYS A 41 8.71 -12.94 -0.55
CA LYS A 41 10.11 -12.95 -0.94
C LYS A 41 10.54 -11.55 -1.34
N ASP A 42 11.85 -11.31 -1.28
CA ASP A 42 12.44 -10.08 -1.80
C ASP A 42 12.15 -9.94 -3.30
N VAL A 43 11.57 -8.81 -3.68
CA VAL A 43 11.27 -8.45 -5.07
C VAL A 43 11.79 -7.06 -5.37
N PRO A 44 12.15 -6.73 -6.62
CA PRO A 44 12.56 -5.38 -6.96
C PRO A 44 11.45 -4.35 -6.71
N ASP A 45 11.81 -3.19 -6.17
CA ASP A 45 10.91 -2.05 -6.04
C ASP A 45 10.26 -1.68 -7.37
N GLY A 46 8.95 -1.40 -7.35
CA GLY A 46 8.17 -1.07 -8.55
C GLY A 46 7.72 -2.29 -9.37
N GLY A 47 7.94 -3.51 -8.87
CA GLY A 47 7.38 -4.73 -9.46
C GLY A 47 5.86 -4.64 -9.63
N ARG A 48 5.36 -4.98 -10.83
CA ARG A 48 3.92 -4.95 -11.12
C ARG A 48 3.25 -6.23 -10.63
N MET A 49 2.31 -6.08 -9.69
CA MET A 49 1.38 -7.15 -9.31
C MET A 49 0.49 -7.53 -10.51
N PHE A 50 0.28 -8.84 -10.72
CA PHE A 50 -0.57 -9.42 -11.76
C PHE A 50 -1.65 -10.31 -11.14
#